data_AF-A0A926ZQW1-F1
#
_entry.id   AF-A0A926ZQW1-F1
#
_cell.length_a   1.000
_cell.length_b   1.000
_cell.length_c   1.000
_cell.angle_alpha   90.00
_cell.angle_beta   90.00
_cell.angle_gamma   90.00
#
_symmetry.space_group_name_H-M   'P 1'
#
loop_
_entity.id
_entity.type
_entity.pdbx_description
1 polymer ?
#
loop_
_entity_poly.entity_id
_entity_poly.type
_entity_poly.pdbx_seq_one_letter_code
_entity_poly.pdbx_strand_id
1 'polypeptide(L)'
;MDRLDTTTGQPDLALGEVVQLVEAIARHLRPAEPLQHLKELQLAATEGWLLSSSEVEGLVRCKPRVKKGEQQFTRGSFSFVRSGKIGNQSAWKIVRVN
;
A
#
# COMPACT_ATOMS: atom_id res chain seq x y z
N MET A 1 -11.19 -54.72 -12.38
CA MET A 1 -11.28 -53.44 -11.63
C MET A 1 -10.13 -53.39 -10.64
N ASP A 2 -9.68 -52.18 -10.27
CA ASP A 2 -8.49 -51.83 -9.46
C ASP A 2 -7.19 -51.77 -10.27
N ARG A 3 -6.43 -50.65 -10.34
CA ARG A 3 -6.26 -49.49 -9.44
C ARG A 3 -5.83 -48.26 -10.24
N LEU A 4 -6.18 -47.07 -9.75
CA LEU A 4 -5.78 -45.76 -10.27
C LEU A 4 -4.27 -45.52 -10.08
N ASP A 5 -3.53 -45.33 -11.18
CA ASP A 5 -2.22 -44.68 -11.16
C ASP A 5 -2.40 -43.16 -11.02
N THR A 6 -2.60 -42.70 -9.79
CA THR A 6 -2.47 -41.28 -9.46
C THR A 6 -1.15 -41.08 -8.72
N THR A 7 -0.03 -41.05 -9.46
CA THR A 7 1.19 -40.40 -8.96
C THR A 7 1.13 -38.93 -9.36
N THR A 8 0.45 -38.14 -8.54
CA THR A 8 0.61 -36.69 -8.53
C THR A 8 2.04 -36.42 -8.05
N GLY A 9 2.93 -36.10 -8.98
CA GLY A 9 4.31 -35.72 -8.70
C GLY A 9 4.34 -34.42 -7.90
N GLN A 10 4.50 -34.55 -6.59
CA GLN A 10 4.87 -33.43 -5.74
C GLN A 10 6.32 -33.07 -6.10
N PRO A 11 6.64 -31.81 -6.46
CA PRO A 11 8.03 -31.44 -6.69
C PRO A 11 8.76 -31.56 -5.35
N ASP A 12 9.64 -32.55 -5.25
CA ASP A 12 10.56 -32.71 -4.12
C ASP A 12 11.68 -31.68 -4.28
N LEU A 13 11.36 -30.42 -3.92
CA LEU A 13 12.35 -29.34 -3.92
C LEU A 13 13.40 -29.71 -2.88
N ALA A 14 14.65 -29.87 -3.32
CA ALA A 14 15.73 -30.15 -2.41
C ALA A 14 15.85 -29.00 -1.41
N LEU A 15 16.08 -29.32 -0.13
CA LEU A 15 16.19 -28.32 0.94
C LEU A 15 17.17 -27.17 0.59
N GLY A 16 18.23 -27.48 -0.17
CA GLY A 16 19.19 -26.49 -0.66
C GLY A 16 18.61 -25.47 -1.64
N GLU A 17 17.68 -25.86 -2.50
CA GLU A 17 17.01 -24.95 -3.46
C GLU A 17 16.07 -23.99 -2.73
N VAL A 18 15.36 -24.49 -1.72
CA VAL A 18 14.50 -23.66 -0.85
C VAL A 18 15.34 -22.62 -0.11
N VAL A 19 16.50 -23.01 0.43
CA VAL A 19 17.43 -22.08 1.11
C VAL A 19 17.91 -20.99 0.16
N GLN A 20 18.35 -21.35 -1.06
CA GLN A 20 18.81 -20.36 -2.05
C GLN A 20 17.69 -19.38 -2.45
N LEU A 21 16.46 -19.85 -2.61
CA LEU A 21 15.33 -19.00 -2.91
C LEU A 21 15.02 -18.03 -1.75
N VAL A 22 15.03 -18.52 -0.52
CA VAL A 22 14.80 -17.69 0.67
C VAL A 22 15.87 -16.61 0.82
N GLU A 23 17.14 -16.95 0.63
CA GLU A 23 18.24 -15.98 0.65
C GLU A 23 18.12 -14.94 -0.46
N ALA A 24 17.72 -15.36 -1.67
CA ALA A 24 17.48 -14.46 -2.78
C ALA A 24 16.33 -13.48 -2.45
N ILE A 25 15.21 -13.96 -1.90
CA ILE A 25 14.09 -13.10 -1.49
C ILE A 25 14.52 -12.16 -0.37
N ALA A 26 15.21 -12.65 0.67
CA ALA A 26 15.65 -11.87 1.81
C ALA A 26 16.55 -10.68 1.42
N ARG A 27 17.45 -10.87 0.43
CA ARG A 27 18.29 -9.77 -0.11
C ARG A 27 17.48 -8.64 -0.76
N HIS A 28 16.29 -8.94 -1.27
CA HIS A 28 15.42 -7.96 -1.93
C HIS A 28 14.38 -7.35 -0.98
N LEU A 29 14.14 -7.97 0.18
CA LEU A 29 13.33 -7.41 1.26
C LEU A 29 14.11 -6.33 1.99
N ARG A 30 14.35 -5.19 1.34
CA ARG A 30 14.78 -3.99 2.06
C ARG A 30 13.62 -3.50 2.93
N PRO A 31 13.83 -3.27 4.24
CA PRO A 31 12.80 -2.63 5.05
C PRO A 31 12.47 -1.28 4.42
N ALA A 32 11.17 -0.99 4.29
CA ALA A 32 10.74 0.28 3.75
C ALA A 32 11.35 1.42 4.57
N GLU A 33 11.99 2.38 3.88
CA GLU A 33 12.57 3.57 4.50
C GLU A 33 11.53 4.20 5.45
N PRO A 34 11.85 4.44 6.75
CA PRO A 34 10.84 4.79 7.74
C PRO A 34 9.97 6.02 7.37
N LEU A 35 10.55 6.96 6.64
CA LEU A 35 9.91 8.21 6.20
C LEU A 35 9.47 8.19 4.73
N GLN A 36 9.46 7.03 4.08
CA GLN A 36 9.06 6.89 2.67
C GLN A 36 7.67 7.49 2.42
N HIS A 37 6.71 7.18 3.29
CA HIS A 37 5.36 7.73 3.22
C HIS A 37 5.32 9.27 3.28
N LEU A 38 6.20 9.92 4.05
CA LEU A 38 6.27 11.38 4.08
C LEU A 38 6.81 11.96 2.77
N LYS A 39 7.78 11.29 2.15
CA LYS A 39 8.31 11.68 0.83
C LYS A 39 7.23 11.57 -0.25
N GLU A 40 6.44 10.50 -0.21
CA GLU A 40 5.32 10.27 -1.13
C GLU A 40 4.20 11.32 -0.93
N LEU A 41 3.85 11.63 0.32
CA LEU A 41 2.89 12.69 0.63
C LEU A 41 3.39 14.08 0.17
N GLN A 42 4.68 14.36 0.36
CA GLN A 42 5.31 15.60 -0.11
C GLN A 42 5.26 15.69 -1.65
N LEU A 43 5.59 14.60 -2.34
CA LEU A 43 5.54 14.54 -3.81
C LEU A 43 4.10 14.75 -4.29
N ALA A 44 3.14 14.01 -3.76
CA ALA A 44 1.74 14.13 -4.15
C ALA A 44 1.17 15.52 -3.88
N ALA A 45 1.56 16.18 -2.79
CA ALA A 45 1.20 17.56 -2.51
C ALA A 45 1.82 18.55 -3.51
N THR A 46 3.06 18.30 -3.93
CA THR A 46 3.82 19.15 -4.87
C THR A 46 3.23 19.06 -6.28
N GLU A 47 2.96 17.84 -6.73
CA GLU A 47 2.40 17.57 -8.07
C GLU A 47 0.87 17.77 -8.12
N GLY A 48 0.21 17.98 -6.98
CA GLY A 48 -1.23 18.18 -6.90
C GLY A 48 -2.05 16.92 -7.24
N TRP A 49 -1.47 15.74 -7.02
CA TRP A 49 -2.14 14.47 -7.30
C TRP A 49 -3.37 14.24 -6.42
N LEU A 50 -4.32 13.47 -6.97
CA LEU A 50 -5.51 13.00 -6.26
C LEU A 50 -5.32 11.54 -5.87
N LEU A 51 -5.51 11.25 -4.59
CA LEU A 51 -5.46 9.90 -4.05
C LEU A 51 -6.85 9.45 -3.64
N SER A 52 -7.13 8.17 -3.84
CA SER A 52 -8.33 7.51 -3.35
C SER A 52 -8.29 7.33 -1.83
N SER A 53 -9.44 7.07 -1.21
CA SER A 53 -9.50 6.81 0.23
C SER A 53 -8.60 5.64 0.68
N SER A 54 -8.46 4.60 -0.15
CA SER A 54 -7.60 3.44 0.15
C SER A 54 -6.11 3.78 0.05
N GLU A 55 -5.71 4.59 -0.93
CA GLU A 55 -4.30 5.03 -1.04
C GLU A 55 -3.92 5.95 0.13
N VAL A 56 -4.80 6.89 0.50
CA VAL A 56 -4.60 7.71 1.70
C VAL A 56 -4.47 6.82 2.94
N GLU A 57 -5.37 5.86 3.13
CA GLU A 57 -5.31 4.91 4.26
C GLU A 57 -4.00 4.11 4.27
N GLY A 58 -3.49 3.68 3.11
CA GLY A 58 -2.20 3.01 2.99
C GLY A 58 -1.02 3.89 3.43
N LEU A 59 -1.02 5.16 3.02
CA LEU A 59 0.05 6.12 3.33
C LEU A 59 0.07 6.54 4.79
N VAL A 60 -1.10 6.79 5.40
CA VAL A 60 -1.20 7.31 6.78
C VAL A 60 -1.62 6.27 7.82
N ARG A 61 -1.87 5.03 7.40
CA ARG A 61 -2.37 3.90 8.20
C ARG A 61 -3.67 4.19 8.95
N CYS A 62 -4.46 5.13 8.44
CA CYS A 62 -5.73 5.53 9.03
C CYS A 62 -6.71 5.95 7.93
N LYS A 63 -7.93 5.42 7.98
CA LYS A 63 -8.97 5.77 7.02
C LYS A 63 -9.35 7.26 7.15
N PRO A 64 -9.30 8.05 6.06
CA PRO A 64 -9.68 9.46 6.11
C PRO A 64 -11.18 9.58 6.40
N ARG A 65 -11.51 10.22 7.52
CA ARG A 65 -12.89 10.50 7.96
C ARG A 65 -13.03 12.00 8.20
N VAL A 66 -14.12 12.57 7.70
CA VAL A 66 -14.50 13.97 7.91
C VAL A 66 -15.84 14.01 8.63
N LYS A 67 -16.04 14.97 9.54
CA LYS A 67 -17.35 15.15 10.16
C LYS A 67 -18.35 15.64 9.11
N LYS A 68 -19.64 15.51 9.42
CA LYS A 68 -20.71 16.00 8.53
C LYS A 68 -20.51 17.51 8.32
N GLY A 69 -20.42 17.93 7.05
CA GLY A 69 -20.19 19.32 6.65
C GLY A 69 -18.73 19.72 6.51
N GLU A 70 -17.77 18.89 6.95
CA GLU A 70 -16.35 19.12 6.74
C GLU A 70 -15.87 18.47 5.43
N GLN A 71 -14.83 19.05 4.83
CA GLN A 71 -14.20 18.53 3.60
C GLN A 71 -12.74 18.14 3.80
N GLN A 72 -12.21 18.32 5.01
CA GLN A 72 -10.79 18.24 5.29
C GLN A 72 -10.53 17.26 6.43
N PHE A 73 -9.57 16.38 6.22
CA PHE A 73 -9.03 15.49 7.25
C PHE A 73 -7.55 15.82 7.42
N THR A 74 -7.09 16.14 8.62
CA THR A 74 -5.69 16.52 8.87
C THR A 74 -4.98 15.46 9.70
N ARG A 75 -3.75 15.11 9.30
CA ARG A 75 -2.89 14.17 10.00
C ARG A 75 -1.43 14.58 9.87
N GLY A 76 -0.77 14.83 11.02
CA GLY A 76 0.59 15.36 11.04
C GLY A 76 0.65 16.70 10.28
N SER A 77 1.67 16.88 9.45
CA SER A 77 1.90 18.10 8.64
C SER A 77 1.11 18.15 7.33
N PHE A 78 0.12 17.27 7.13
CA PHE A 78 -0.66 17.19 5.89
C PHE A 78 -2.16 17.26 6.15
N SER A 79 -2.87 17.98 5.26
CA SER A 79 -4.31 17.99 5.16
C SER A 79 -4.76 17.34 3.87
N PHE A 80 -5.79 16.52 3.96
CA PHE A 80 -6.40 15.77 2.88
C PHE A 80 -7.76 16.40 2.60
N VAL A 81 -7.86 17.11 1.48
CA VAL A 81 -9.04 17.87 1.08
C VAL A 81 -9.82 17.07 0.04
N ARG A 82 -11.08 16.74 0.36
CA ARG A 82 -11.97 16.03 -0.55
C ARG A 82 -12.15 16.86 -1.82
N SER A 83 -11.77 16.28 -2.96
CA SER A 83 -11.69 16.95 -4.26
C SER A 83 -12.42 16.17 -5.36
N GLY A 84 -13.39 15.33 -5.00
CA GLY A 84 -14.20 14.55 -5.94
C GLY A 84 -14.26 13.06 -5.61
N LYS A 85 -14.22 12.22 -6.65
CA LYS A 85 -14.31 10.75 -6.58
C LYS A 85 -13.25 10.09 -7.46
N ILE A 86 -12.70 8.98 -6.98
CA ILE A 86 -11.93 8.01 -7.77
C ILE A 86 -12.66 6.68 -7.64
N GLY A 87 -13.33 6.24 -8.71
CA GLY A 87 -14.26 5.11 -8.65
C GLY A 87 -15.36 5.31 -7.61
N ASN A 88 -15.54 4.34 -6.71
CA ASN A 88 -16.50 4.44 -5.60
C ASN A 88 -15.95 5.20 -4.37
N GLN A 89 -14.68 5.60 -4.38
CA GLN A 89 -13.98 6.21 -3.25
C GLN A 89 -13.94 7.74 -3.36
N SER A 90 -13.73 8.42 -2.23
CA SER A 90 -13.46 9.87 -2.26
C SER A 90 -12.08 10.12 -2.87
N ALA A 91 -11.95 11.15 -3.70
CA ALA A 91 -10.67 11.68 -4.15
C ALA A 91 -10.18 12.72 -3.14
N TRP A 92 -8.90 12.68 -2.79
CA TRP A 92 -8.27 13.54 -1.81
C TRP A 92 -7.07 14.25 -2.43
N LYS A 93 -7.08 15.57 -2.38
CA LYS A 93 -5.91 16.39 -2.68
C LYS A 93 -5.11 16.58 -1.39
N ILE A 94 -3.79 16.45 -1.45
CA ILE A 94 -2.93 16.67 -0.30
C ILE A 94 -2.44 18.11 -0.29
N VAL A 95 -2.48 18.73 0.88
CA VAL A 95 -1.96 20.08 1.14
C VAL A 95 -1.07 20.02 2.37
N ARG A 96 0.04 20.76 2.35
CA ARG A 96 0.87 20.95 3.55
C ARG A 96 0.16 21.88 4.52
N VAL A 97 0.20 21.53 5.80
CA VAL A 97 -0.25 22.38 6.89
C VAL A 97 1.01 22.99 7.50
N ASN A 98 1.23 24.28 7.22
CA ASN A 98 2.28 25.07 7.86
C ASN A 98 1.85 25.47 9.27
#